data_AF-A0A4R2QSW8-F1
#
_entry.id   AF-A0A4R2QSW8-F1
#
_cell.length_a   1.000
_cell.length_b   1.000
_cell.length_c   1.000
_cell.angle_alpha   90.00
_cell.angle_beta   90.00
_cell.angle_gamma   90.00
#
_symmetry.space_group_name_H-M   'P 1'
#
loop_
_entity.id
_entity.type
_entity.pdbx_description
1 polymer ?
#
loop_
_entity_poly.entity_id
_entity_poly.type
_entity_poly.pdbx_seq_one_letter_code
_entity_poly.pdbx_strand_id
1 'polypeptide(L)'
;MHVLDLLPGTDDQRDDRIQTALAMLRAHPGTPWTAAQMAAEVNLSASRFQSLFTRHTGTSFRRYRLWARMLHVAVAVAKQLDLTTAAAEAGFASPGHFSDSFRAMFGLSASQLLSRTTRIIVTDDEFPP
;
A
#
# COMPACT_ATOMS: atom_id res chain seq x y z
N MET A 1 9.89 -42.60 -7.96
CA MET A 1 10.87 -41.95 -8.86
C MET A 1 10.16 -40.76 -9.48
N HIS A 2 10.65 -39.56 -9.17
CA HIS A 2 10.04 -38.26 -9.45
C HIS A 2 9.99 -37.88 -10.93
N VAL A 3 9.25 -36.80 -11.18
CA VAL A 3 9.40 -35.76 -12.21
C VAL A 3 8.43 -35.89 -13.39
N LEU A 4 7.35 -35.09 -13.35
CA LEU A 4 7.08 -33.96 -14.26
C LEU A 4 5.66 -33.38 -14.01
N ASP A 5 5.47 -32.70 -12.87
CA ASP A 5 4.35 -31.75 -12.67
C ASP A 5 4.63 -30.45 -13.44
N LEU A 6 4.62 -30.53 -14.77
CA LEU A 6 4.71 -29.38 -15.68
C LEU A 6 3.32 -28.92 -16.08
N LEU A 7 2.55 -28.44 -15.11
CA LEU A 7 1.50 -27.47 -15.41
C LEU A 7 1.95 -26.11 -14.91
N PRO A 8 2.11 -25.11 -15.79
CA PRO A 8 2.32 -23.73 -15.37
C PRO A 8 1.15 -23.37 -14.45
N GLY A 9 1.45 -23.02 -13.20
CA GLY A 9 0.43 -22.63 -12.22
C GLY A 9 -0.50 -21.62 -12.87
N THR A 10 -1.73 -22.06 -13.10
CA THR A 10 -2.81 -21.33 -13.74
C THR A 10 -2.96 -20.00 -13.02
N ASP A 11 -2.73 -18.94 -13.78
CA ASP A 11 -3.30 -17.63 -13.49
C ASP A 11 -4.82 -17.83 -13.40
N ASP A 12 -5.43 -17.64 -12.22
CA ASP A 12 -6.59 -16.75 -12.16
C ASP A 12 -6.95 -16.34 -10.72
N GLN A 13 -7.21 -15.05 -10.57
CA GLN A 13 -7.91 -14.37 -9.48
C GLN A 13 -7.31 -14.41 -8.04
N ARG A 14 -6.51 -13.38 -7.74
CA ARG A 14 -5.95 -13.00 -6.41
C ARG A 14 -5.06 -14.07 -5.75
N ASP A 15 -3.75 -14.02 -5.99
CA ASP A 15 -2.78 -14.79 -5.20
C ASP A 15 -2.94 -14.47 -3.70
N ASP A 16 -3.38 -15.46 -2.91
CA ASP A 16 -3.68 -15.30 -1.48
C ASP A 16 -2.49 -14.75 -0.67
N ARG A 17 -1.26 -15.02 -1.12
CA ARG A 17 -0.05 -14.48 -0.47
C ARG A 17 0.05 -12.99 -0.69
N ILE A 18 -0.31 -12.51 -1.88
CA ILE A 18 -0.38 -11.07 -2.15
C ILE A 18 -1.54 -10.44 -1.39
N GLN A 19 -2.70 -11.09 -1.31
CA GLN A 19 -3.81 -10.60 -0.48
C GLN A 19 -3.44 -10.51 1.00
N THR A 20 -2.73 -11.51 1.53
CA THR A 20 -2.20 -11.53 2.89
C THR A 20 -1.23 -10.36 3.09
N ALA A 21 -0.29 -10.16 2.16
CA ALA A 21 0.64 -9.03 2.23
C ALA A 21 -0.09 -7.66 2.21
N LEU A 22 -1.13 -7.52 1.39
CA LEU A 22 -1.95 -6.32 1.33
C LEU A 22 -2.72 -6.08 2.64
N ALA A 23 -3.26 -7.14 3.25
CA ALA A 23 -3.92 -7.05 4.54
C ALA A 23 -2.96 -6.61 5.65
N MET A 24 -1.75 -7.19 5.71
CA MET A 24 -0.71 -6.79 6.67
C MET A 24 -0.29 -5.32 6.51
N LEU A 25 -0.13 -4.86 5.26
CA LEU A 25 0.17 -3.46 4.97
C LEU A 25 -0.93 -2.50 5.44
N ARG A 26 -2.20 -2.87 5.25
CA ARG A 26 -3.36 -2.07 5.69
C ARG A 26 -3.52 -2.06 7.21
N ALA A 27 -3.25 -3.20 7.87
CA ALA A 27 -3.32 -3.30 9.32
C ALA A 27 -2.21 -2.51 10.03
N HIS A 28 -1.03 -2.41 9.41
CA HIS A 28 0.15 -1.80 10.01
C HIS A 28 0.86 -0.82 9.05
N PRO A 29 0.22 0.30 8.67
CA PRO A 29 0.75 1.22 7.68
C PRO A 29 2.07 1.89 8.12
N GLY A 30 2.27 2.12 9.43
CA GLY A 30 3.47 2.73 9.98
C GLY A 30 4.70 1.81 10.02
N THR A 31 4.52 0.49 9.90
CA THR A 31 5.64 -0.45 10.01
C THR A 31 6.56 -0.35 8.78
N PRO A 32 7.89 -0.21 8.96
CA PRO A 32 8.82 0.01 7.86
C PRO A 32 9.15 -1.29 7.09
N TRP A 33 8.16 -2.14 6.81
CA TRP A 33 8.27 -3.37 6.03
C TRP A 33 9.04 -3.20 4.73
N THR A 34 10.14 -3.92 4.54
CA THR A 34 10.80 -4.05 3.24
C THR A 34 10.09 -5.09 2.39
N ALA A 35 10.28 -5.04 1.06
CA ALA A 35 9.75 -6.06 0.16
C ALA A 35 10.30 -7.46 0.49
N ALA A 36 11.55 -7.55 0.96
CA ALA A 36 12.17 -8.82 1.34
C ALA A 36 11.55 -9.40 2.61
N GLN A 37 11.29 -8.57 3.63
CA GLN A 37 10.59 -9.02 4.84
C GLN A 37 9.19 -9.49 4.50
N MET A 38 8.41 -8.71 3.74
CA MET A 38 7.07 -9.14 3.33
C MET A 38 7.07 -10.41 2.51
N ALA A 39 8.06 -10.58 1.62
CA ALA A 39 8.20 -11.81 0.85
C ALA A 39 8.43 -13.01 1.77
N ALA A 40 9.29 -12.88 2.78
CA ALA A 40 9.54 -13.93 3.77
C ALA A 40 8.27 -14.28 4.56
N GLU A 41 7.51 -13.29 5.03
CA GLU A 41 6.25 -13.50 5.77
C GLU A 41 5.21 -14.30 4.97
N VAL A 42 5.23 -14.17 3.64
CA VAL A 42 4.28 -14.89 2.75
C VAL A 42 4.93 -16.04 1.98
N ASN A 43 6.09 -16.52 2.44
CA ASN A 43 6.82 -17.67 1.90
C ASN A 43 7.17 -17.54 0.40
N LEU A 44 7.62 -16.35 -0.01
CA LEU A 44 8.09 -16.04 -1.35
C LEU A 44 9.54 -15.56 -1.34
N SER A 45 10.24 -15.78 -2.46
CA SER A 45 11.47 -15.03 -2.73
C SER A 45 11.14 -13.56 -3.02
N ALA A 46 12.07 -12.65 -2.70
CA ALA A 46 11.86 -11.22 -2.91
C ALA A 46 11.56 -10.86 -4.38
N SER A 47 12.21 -11.54 -5.35
CA SER A 47 11.98 -11.33 -6.78
C SER A 47 10.57 -11.78 -7.19
N ARG A 48 10.16 -12.97 -6.76
CA ARG A 48 8.81 -13.50 -7.06
C ARG A 48 7.73 -12.63 -6.44
N PHE A 49 7.92 -12.21 -5.20
CA PHE A 49 7.02 -11.27 -4.52
C PHE A 49 6.87 -9.97 -5.30
N GLN A 50 7.96 -9.30 -5.68
CA GLN A 50 7.89 -8.03 -6.42
C GLN A 50 7.17 -8.18 -7.77
N SER A 51 7.45 -9.27 -8.50
CA SER A 51 6.79 -9.59 -9.77
C SER A 51 5.28 -9.78 -9.58
N LEU A 52 4.89 -10.65 -8.64
CA LEU A 52 3.48 -10.94 -8.34
C LEU A 52 2.74 -9.70 -7.81
N PHE A 53 3.36 -8.97 -6.88
CA PHE A 53 2.79 -7.77 -6.29
C PHE A 53 2.53 -6.70 -7.35
N THR A 54 3.49 -6.46 -8.25
CA THR A 54 3.32 -5.47 -9.33
C THR A 54 2.24 -5.92 -10.30
N ARG A 55 2.18 -7.20 -10.65
CA ARG A 55 1.12 -7.75 -11.51
C ARG A 55 -0.27 -7.61 -10.87
N HIS A 56 -0.38 -7.82 -9.56
CA HIS A 56 -1.65 -7.72 -8.83
C HIS A 56 -2.10 -6.29 -8.52
N THR A 57 -1.17 -5.37 -8.27
CA THR A 57 -1.49 -4.01 -7.79
C THR A 57 -1.23 -2.92 -8.82
N GLY A 58 -0.63 -3.27 -9.97
CA GLY A 58 -0.20 -2.32 -10.99
C GLY A 58 1.03 -1.48 -10.59
N THR A 59 1.62 -1.70 -9.41
CA THR A 59 2.71 -0.86 -8.91
C THR A 59 3.70 -1.62 -8.03
N SER A 60 4.91 -1.09 -7.86
CA SER A 60 5.89 -1.61 -6.90
C SER A 60 5.36 -1.57 -5.46
N PHE A 61 5.84 -2.52 -4.65
CA PHE A 61 5.54 -2.60 -3.21
C PHE A 61 5.86 -1.31 -2.46
N ARG A 62 7.01 -0.67 -2.76
CA ARG A 62 7.42 0.59 -2.13
C ARG A 62 6.40 1.71 -2.37
N ARG A 63 5.94 1.87 -3.61
CA ARG A 63 4.96 2.90 -3.96
C ARG A 63 3.60 2.60 -3.34
N TYR A 64 3.17 1.34 -3.36
CA TYR A 64 1.92 0.94 -2.72
C TYR A 64 1.93 1.19 -1.21
N ARG A 65 3.03 0.84 -0.51
CA ARG A 65 3.18 1.12 0.92
C ARG A 65 3.09 2.61 1.23
N LEU A 66 3.70 3.46 0.39
CA LEU A 66 3.62 4.91 0.54
C LEU A 66 2.16 5.40 0.37
N TRP A 67 1.45 4.88 -0.63
CA TRP A 67 0.04 5.19 -0.84
C TRP A 67 -0.84 4.74 0.34
N ALA A 68 -0.65 3.53 0.87
CA ALA A 68 -1.39 3.02 2.02
C ALA A 68 -1.18 3.90 3.27
N ARG A 69 0.04 4.40 3.48
CA ARG A 69 0.35 5.35 4.55
C ARG A 69 -0.38 6.69 4.36
N MET A 70 -0.46 7.21 3.14
CA MET A 70 -1.20 8.44 2.85
C MET A 70 -2.70 8.26 3.10
N LEU A 71 -3.26 7.11 2.70
CA LEU A 71 -4.66 6.79 2.94
C LEU A 71 -4.97 6.75 4.44
N HIS A 72 -4.08 6.16 5.25
CA HIS A 72 -4.22 6.18 6.70
C HIS A 72 -4.30 7.61 7.27
N VAL A 73 -3.39 8.50 6.84
CA VAL A 73 -3.41 9.91 7.25
C VAL A 73 -4.70 10.59 6.81
N ALA A 74 -5.13 10.39 5.57
CA ALA A 74 -6.35 11.00 5.04
C ALA A 74 -7.60 10.58 5.84
N VAL A 75 -7.72 9.29 6.18
CA VAL A 75 -8.82 8.76 7.00
C VAL A 75 -8.78 9.33 8.42
N ALA A 76 -7.60 9.45 9.03
CA ALA A 76 -7.45 10.04 10.36
C ALA A 76 -7.88 11.52 10.38
N VAL A 77 -7.43 12.30 9.40
CA VAL A 77 -7.79 13.72 9.27
C VAL A 77 -9.29 13.89 9.00
N ALA A 78 -9.89 13.01 8.18
CA ALA A 78 -11.35 13.01 7.96
C ALA A 78 -12.13 12.74 9.25
N LYS A 79 -11.55 12.02 10.21
CA LYS A 79 -12.08 11.80 11.56
C LYS A 79 -11.71 12.91 12.55
N GLN A 80 -11.22 14.05 12.07
CA GLN A 80 -10.82 15.22 12.87
C GLN A 80 -9.62 14.98 13.80
N LEU A 81 -8.80 13.96 13.51
CA LEU A 81 -7.52 13.78 14.20
C LEU A 81 -6.48 14.77 13.68
N ASP A 82 -5.51 15.09 14.54
CA ASP A 82 -4.42 15.99 14.20
C ASP A 82 -3.51 15.39 13.10
N LEU A 83 -3.18 16.20 12.10
CA LEU A 83 -2.38 15.78 10.95
C LEU A 83 -0.97 15.33 11.34
N THR A 84 -0.36 15.99 12.33
CA THR A 84 1.00 15.68 12.78
C THR A 84 1.03 14.31 13.46
N THR A 85 0.09 14.06 14.37
CA THR A 85 -0.05 12.76 15.02
C THR A 85 -0.34 11.67 13.99
N ALA A 86 -1.29 11.89 13.07
CA ALA A 86 -1.63 10.91 12.04
C ALA A 86 -0.44 10.58 11.12
N ALA A 87 0.37 11.58 10.74
CA ALA A 87 1.57 11.37 9.94
C ALA A 87 2.63 10.56 10.69
N ALA A 88 2.81 10.83 11.99
CA ALA A 88 3.74 10.07 12.83
C ALA A 88 3.30 8.60 12.98
N GLU A 89 2.01 8.34 13.23
CA GLU A 89 1.43 6.99 13.32
C GLU A 89 1.54 6.23 11.99
N ALA A 90 1.37 6.93 10.86
CA ALA A 90 1.61 6.39 9.53
C ALA A 90 3.11 6.22 9.20
N GLY A 91 4.02 6.45 10.14
CA GLY A 91 5.46 6.21 10.02
C GLY A 91 6.22 7.27 9.21
N PHE A 92 5.68 8.48 9.04
CA PHE A 92 6.41 9.58 8.42
C PHE A 92 7.39 10.19 9.43
N ALA A 93 8.63 10.40 8.99
CA ALA A 93 9.69 10.98 9.82
C ALA A 93 9.36 12.40 10.34
N SER A 94 8.54 13.15 9.60
CA SER A 94 8.06 14.48 10.00
C SER A 94 6.83 14.88 9.18
N PRO A 95 6.07 15.91 9.62
CA PRO A 95 5.01 16.53 8.81
C PRO A 95 5.50 17.10 7.48
N GLY A 96 6.75 17.60 7.43
CA GLY A 96 7.38 18.05 6.19
C GLY A 96 7.61 16.90 5.22
N HIS A 97 8.17 15.79 5.69
CA HIS A 97 8.38 14.59 4.87
C HIS A 97 7.05 14.00 4.36
N PHE A 98 5.99 14.05 5.17
CA PHE A 98 4.64 13.73 4.71
C PHE A 98 4.17 14.68 3.60
N SER A 99 4.28 15.99 3.82
CA SER A 99 3.84 17.01 2.86
C SER A 99 4.54 16.89 1.51
N ASP A 100 5.85 16.68 1.51
CA ASP A 100 6.66 16.47 0.31
C ASP A 100 6.25 15.19 -0.42
N SER A 101 6.08 14.09 0.32
CA SER A 101 5.63 12.81 -0.23
C SER A 101 4.24 12.93 -0.84
N PHE A 102 3.32 13.63 -0.16
CA PHE A 102 1.94 13.82 -0.60
C PHE A 102 1.89 14.62 -1.90
N ARG A 103 2.64 15.73 -1.96
CA ARG A 103 2.75 16.55 -3.17
C ARG A 103 3.38 15.78 -4.32
N ALA A 104 4.41 14.98 -4.06
CA ALA A 104 5.04 14.15 -5.08
C ALA A 104 4.08 13.08 -5.66
N MET A 105 3.15 12.56 -4.85
CA MET A 105 2.19 11.54 -5.27
C MET A 105 0.97 12.13 -5.97
N PHE A 106 0.38 13.20 -5.42
CA PHE A 106 -0.92 13.74 -5.86
C PHE A 106 -0.82 15.05 -6.64
N GLY A 107 0.36 15.67 -6.72
CA GLY A 107 0.57 16.97 -7.37
C GLY A 107 0.02 18.18 -6.61
N LEU A 108 -0.77 17.95 -5.55
CA LEU A 108 -1.40 18.97 -4.72
C LEU A 108 -0.89 18.88 -3.27
N SER A 109 -0.99 19.96 -2.50
CA SER A 109 -0.62 19.90 -1.09
C SER A 109 -1.66 19.12 -0.28
N ALA A 110 -1.22 18.48 0.81
CA ALA A 110 -2.13 17.78 1.71
C ALA A 110 -3.20 18.72 2.28
N SER A 111 -2.86 19.97 2.61
CA SER A 111 -3.82 20.96 3.10
C SER A 111 -4.89 21.32 2.07
N GLN A 112 -4.56 21.34 0.77
CA GLN A 112 -5.56 21.58 -0.28
C GLN A 112 -6.51 20.40 -0.41
N LEU A 113 -5.97 19.18 -0.46
CA LEU A 113 -6.76 17.96 -0.73
C LEU A 113 -7.52 17.48 0.51
N LEU A 114 -6.95 17.61 1.70
CA LEU A 114 -7.56 17.21 2.98
C LEU A 114 -8.29 18.37 3.68
N SER A 115 -8.50 19.49 3.00
CA SER A 115 -9.33 20.57 3.53
C SER A 115 -10.76 20.08 3.79
N ARG A 116 -11.46 20.73 4.73
CA ARG A 116 -12.82 20.35 5.15
C ARG A 116 -13.86 20.32 4.02
N THR A 117 -13.54 20.88 2.86
CA THR A 117 -14.44 20.95 1.69
C THR A 117 -14.31 19.73 0.77
N THR A 118 -13.26 18.92 0.90
CA THR A 118 -13.04 17.77 0.03
C THR A 118 -13.66 16.50 0.62
N ARG A 119 -14.60 15.90 -0.11
CA ARG A 119 -15.10 14.56 0.21
C ARG A 119 -14.21 13.52 -0.48
N ILE A 120 -13.45 12.76 0.32
CA ILE A 120 -12.71 11.59 -0.17
C ILE A 120 -13.67 10.39 -0.15
N ILE A 121 -13.94 9.82 -1.32
CA ILE A 121 -14.67 8.57 -1.44
C ILE A 121 -13.65 7.49 -1.75
N VAL A 122 -13.47 6.54 -0.83
CA VAL A 122 -12.73 5.31 -1.09
C VAL A 122 -13.75 4.33 -1.64
N THR A 123 -13.80 4.19 -2.97
CA THR A 123 -14.62 3.16 -3.61
C THR A 123 -13.83 1.85 -3.58
N ASP A 124 -14.40 0.80 -3.00
CA ASP A 124 -13.90 -0.58 -3.11
C ASP A 124 -14.15 -1.17 -4.51
N ASP A 125 -14.80 -0.40 -5.41
CA ASP A 125 -15.08 -0.84 -6.78
C ASP A 125 -13.77 -1.07 -7.55
N GLU A 126 -13.59 -2.35 -7.86
CA GLU A 126 -12.63 -2.87 -8.82
C GLU A 126 -12.72 -2.03 -10.10
N PHE A 127 -11.60 -1.47 -10.54
CA PHE A 127 -11.48 -0.92 -11.88
C PHE A 127 -11.90 -2.04 -12.87
N PRO A 128 -13.01 -1.88 -13.61
CA PRO A 128 -13.32 -2.80 -14.70
C PRO A 128 -12.32 -2.57 -15.84
N PRO A 129 -12.17 -3.56 -16.75
CA PRO A 129 -11.08 -3.62 -17.73
C PRO A 129 -10.97 -2.42 -18.66
#